data_AF-A0A1V5JQ32-F1
#
_entry.id   AF-A0A1V5JQ32-F1
#
_cell.length_a   1.000
_cell.length_b   1.000
_cell.length_c   1.000
_cell.angle_alpha   90.00
_cell.angle_beta   90.00
_cell.angle_gamma   90.00
#
_symmetry.space_group_name_H-M   'P 1'
#
loop_
_entity.id
_entity.type
_entity.pdbx_description
1 polymer ?
#
loop_
_entity_poly.entity_id
_entity_poly.type
_entity_poly.pdbx_seq_one_letter_code
_entity_poly.pdbx_strand_id
1 'polypeptide(L)'
;MEVYDAIYKHEQLVTSLIYRIVDIAIQERDHASNNMLQWYVAEQVEEEANASLILEQLKRIGNAQESLYVLDKELGMRVFNDATGTINPIAGGAA
;
A
#
# COMPACT_ATOMS: atom_id res chain seq x y z
N MET A 1 -9.09 0.46 -17.20
CA MET A 1 -8.56 -0.79 -16.64
C MET A 1 -7.03 -0.76 -16.58
N GLU A 2 -6.35 -0.38 -17.66
CA GLU A 2 -4.88 -0.27 -17.73
C GLU A 2 -4.22 0.55 -16.60
N VAL A 3 -4.82 1.68 -16.21
CA VAL A 3 -4.30 2.52 -15.12
C VAL A 3 -4.29 1.77 -13.78
N TYR A 4 -5.32 1.00 -13.47
CA TYR A 4 -5.40 0.27 -12.19
C TYR A 4 -4.50 -0.98 -12.19
N ASP A 5 -4.34 -1.66 -13.31
CA ASP A 5 -3.32 -2.69 -13.45
C ASP A 5 -1.90 -2.10 -13.28
N ALA A 6 -1.67 -0.87 -13.76
CA ALA A 6 -0.40 -0.17 -13.58
C ALA A 6 -0.17 0.24 -12.11
N ILE A 7 -1.20 0.71 -11.40
CA ILE A 7 -1.13 1.01 -9.96
C ILE A 7 -0.76 -0.26 -9.18
N TYR A 8 -1.46 -1.37 -9.40
CA TYR A 8 -1.17 -2.62 -8.70
C TYR A 8 0.27 -3.11 -8.95
N LYS A 9 0.73 -3.05 -10.21
CA LYS A 9 2.13 -3.37 -10.54
C LYS A 9 3.14 -2.41 -9.90
N HIS A 10 2.77 -1.15 -9.74
CA HIS A 10 3.61 -0.17 -9.06
C HIS A 10 3.78 -0.54 -7.59
N GLU A 11 2.69 -0.88 -6.90
CA GLU A 11 2.77 -1.32 -5.50
C GLU A 11 3.63 -2.58 -5.33
N GLN A 12 3.47 -3.58 -6.20
CA GLN A 12 4.33 -4.77 -6.20
C GLN A 12 5.81 -4.43 -6.42
N LEU A 13 6.11 -3.44 -7.26
CA LEU A 13 7.47 -2.95 -7.47
C LEU A 13 7.99 -2.30 -6.18
N VAL A 14 7.23 -1.41 -5.55
CA VAL A 14 7.63 -0.73 -4.30
C VAL A 14 7.90 -1.75 -3.21
N THR A 15 7.01 -2.74 -3.01
CA THR A 15 7.22 -3.82 -2.04
C THR A 15 8.52 -4.59 -2.29
N SER A 16 8.81 -4.92 -3.56
CA SER A 16 10.06 -5.61 -3.92
C SER A 16 11.31 -4.78 -3.57
N LEU A 17 11.23 -3.45 -3.69
CA LEU A 17 12.31 -2.54 -3.33
C LEU A 17 12.47 -2.46 -1.81
N ILE A 18 11.38 -2.41 -1.05
CA ILE A 18 11.41 -2.43 0.42
C ILE A 18 12.03 -3.73 0.93
N TYR A 19 11.61 -4.89 0.41
CA TYR A 19 12.20 -6.18 0.79
C TYR A 19 13.69 -6.24 0.49
N ARG A 20 14.12 -5.70 -0.66
CA ARG A 20 15.55 -5.63 -0.99
C ARG A 20 16.34 -4.80 0.01
N ILE A 21 15.80 -3.69 0.50
CA ILE A 21 16.50 -2.85 1.49
C ILE A 21 16.51 -3.53 2.88
N VAL A 22 15.45 -4.26 3.25
CA VAL A 22 15.41 -5.10 4.45
C VAL A 22 16.49 -6.18 4.39
N ASP A 23 16.61 -6.88 3.25
CA ASP A 23 17.65 -7.91 3.06
C ASP A 23 19.06 -7.33 3.22
N ILE A 24 19.32 -6.14 2.65
CA ILE A 24 20.60 -5.44 2.81
C ILE A 24 20.84 -5.10 4.28
N ALA A 25 19.85 -4.56 5.01
CA ALA A 25 20.00 -4.23 6.42
C ALA A 25 20.33 -5.47 7.27
N ILE A 26 19.71 -6.62 6.97
CA ILE A 26 20.01 -7.89 7.64
C ILE A 26 21.43 -8.37 7.32
N GLN A 27 21.85 -8.29 6.05
CA GLN A 27 23.19 -8.68 5.61
C GLN A 27 24.28 -7.86 6.29
N GLU A 28 24.09 -6.55 6.40
CA GLU A 28 25.00 -5.61 7.06
C GLU A 28 24.90 -5.64 8.59
N ARG A 29 23.98 -6.44 9.15
CA ARG A 29 23.67 -6.50 10.59
C ARG A 29 23.25 -5.13 11.16
N ASP A 30 22.66 -4.28 10.34
CA ASP A 30 22.09 -3.01 10.77
C ASP A 30 20.70 -3.25 11.39
N HIS A 31 20.72 -3.58 12.68
CA HIS A 31 19.50 -3.87 13.43
C HIS A 31 18.58 -2.65 13.55
N ALA A 32 19.13 -1.43 13.56
CA ALA A 32 18.35 -0.20 13.69
C ALA A 32 17.56 0.07 12.40
N SER A 33 18.24 0.03 11.25
CA SER A 33 17.58 0.19 9.94
C SER A 33 16.56 -0.93 9.71
N ASN A 34 16.90 -2.18 10.02
CA ASN A 34 15.94 -3.29 9.88
C ASN A 34 14.68 -3.05 10.72
N ASN A 35 14.81 -2.61 11.98
CA ASN A 35 13.66 -2.31 12.83
C ASN A 35 12.79 -1.19 12.27
N MET A 36 13.39 -0.10 11.80
CA MET A 36 12.68 1.00 11.13
C MET A 36 11.93 0.53 9.88
N LEU A 37 12.58 -0.31 9.05
CA LEU A 37 12.02 -0.81 7.79
C LEU A 37 10.81 -1.72 7.98
N GLN A 38 10.63 -2.35 9.15
CA GLN A 38 9.45 -3.18 9.41
C GLN A 38 8.14 -2.38 9.34
N TRP A 39 8.17 -1.08 9.62
CA TRP A 39 6.98 -0.22 9.44
C TRP A 39 6.59 -0.13 7.96
N TYR A 40 7.56 0.09 7.07
CA TYR A 40 7.31 0.11 5.63
C TYR A 40 6.87 -1.25 5.09
N VAL A 41 7.40 -2.35 5.64
CA VAL A 41 6.93 -3.70 5.30
C VAL A 41 5.45 -3.88 5.63
N ALA A 42 5.03 -3.44 6.83
CA ALA A 42 3.63 -3.51 7.23
C ALA A 42 2.74 -2.62 6.34
N GLU A 43 3.19 -1.39 6.03
CA GLU A 43 2.45 -0.47 5.16
C GLU A 43 2.25 -1.07 3.75
N GLN A 44 3.29 -1.64 3.16
CA GLN A 44 3.18 -2.24 1.82
C GLN A 44 2.21 -3.43 1.76
N VAL A 45 2.01 -4.17 2.86
CA VAL A 45 0.99 -5.24 2.92
C VAL A 45 -0.41 -4.65 2.77
N GLU A 46 -0.69 -3.54 3.46
CA GLU A 46 -1.99 -2.86 3.38
C GLU A 46 -2.20 -2.19 2.01
N GLU A 47 -1.16 -1.55 1.46
CA GLU A 47 -1.22 -0.89 0.15
C GLU A 47 -1.46 -1.89 -1.00
N GLU A 48 -0.77 -3.04 -1.00
CA GLU A 48 -1.03 -4.10 -1.99
C GLU A 48 -2.41 -4.73 -1.84
N ALA A 49 -2.88 -4.95 -0.60
CA ALA A 49 -4.22 -5.47 -0.34
C ALA A 49 -5.30 -4.51 -0.85
N ASN A 50 -5.11 -3.21 -0.64
CA ASN A 50 -6.01 -2.19 -1.14
C ASN A 50 -6.01 -2.11 -2.68
N ALA A 51 -4.83 -2.06 -3.30
CA ALA A 51 -4.69 -1.98 -4.75
C ALA A 51 -5.28 -3.22 -5.46
N SER A 52 -5.03 -4.42 -4.92
CA SER A 52 -5.59 -5.67 -5.45
C SER A 52 -7.12 -5.73 -5.33
N LEU A 53 -7.67 -5.32 -4.19
CA LEU A 53 -9.12 -5.28 -3.98
C LEU A 53 -9.82 -4.37 -5.00
N ILE A 54 -9.29 -3.16 -5.23
CA ILE A 54 -9.86 -2.22 -6.21
C ILE A 54 -9.79 -2.83 -7.62
N LEU A 55 -8.67 -3.45 -7.96
CA LEU A 55 -8.50 -4.08 -9.26
C LEU A 55 -9.49 -5.23 -9.47
N GLU A 56 -9.73 -6.06 -8.47
CA GLU A 56 -10.72 -7.14 -8.52
C GLU A 56 -12.16 -6.61 -8.66
N GLN A 57 -12.51 -5.54 -7.94
CA GLN A 57 -13.81 -4.88 -8.06
C GLN A 57 -14.03 -4.36 -9.49
N LEU A 58 -13.03 -3.69 -10.07
CA LEU A 58 -13.09 -3.19 -11.44
C LEU A 58 -13.21 -4.32 -12.48
N LYS A 59 -12.46 -5.41 -12.30
CA LYS A 59 -12.55 -6.60 -13.16
C LYS A 59 -13.95 -7.23 -13.09
N ARG A 60 -14.58 -7.24 -11.92
CA ARG A 60 -15.94 -7.76 -11.72
C ARG A 60 -17.01 -6.87 -12.36
N ILE A 61 -16.86 -5.55 -12.29
CA ILE A 61 -17.79 -4.57 -12.86
C ILE A 61 -17.78 -4.61 -14.41
N GLY A 62 -16.60 -4.80 -15.02
CA GLY A 62 -16.46 -4.79 -16.47
C GLY A 62 -16.83 -3.44 -17.08
N ASN A 63 -17.82 -3.41 -17.98
CA ASN A 63 -18.25 -2.21 -18.70
C ASN A 63 -19.58 -1.61 -18.21
N ALA A 64 -20.09 -2.04 -17.04
CA ALA A 64 -21.32 -1.50 -16.49
C ALA A 64 -21.10 -0.08 -15.93
N GLN A 65 -21.45 0.93 -16.72
CA GLN A 65 -21.17 2.35 -16.44
C GLN A 65 -21.80 2.84 -15.13
N GLU A 66 -23.00 2.37 -14.81
CA GLU A 66 -23.67 2.65 -13.52
C GLU A 66 -22.89 2.10 -12.32
N SER A 67 -22.33 0.89 -12.45
CA SER A 67 -21.55 0.26 -11.39
C SER A 67 -20.18 0.93 -11.20
N LEU A 68 -19.60 1.51 -12.25
CA LEU A 68 -18.39 2.33 -12.14
C LEU A 68 -18.65 3.62 -11.35
N TYR A 69 -19.81 4.26 -11.55
CA TYR A 69 -20.17 5.46 -10.80
C TYR A 69 -20.39 5.18 -9.31
N VAL A 70 -20.99 4.02 -8.97
CA VAL A 70 -21.13 3.58 -7.57
C VAL A 70 -19.76 3.34 -6.94
N LEU A 71 -18.86 2.66 -7.64
CA LEU A 71 -17.50 2.42 -7.16
C LEU A 71 -16.74 3.73 -6.93
N ASP A 72 -16.80 4.68 -7.86
CA ASP A 72 -16.17 6.01 -7.71
C ASP A 72 -16.66 6.73 -6.44
N LYS A 73 -17.97 6.71 -6.19
CA LYS A 73 -18.56 7.27 -4.97
C LYS A 73 -18.08 6.57 -3.70
N GLU A 74 -18.00 5.24 -3.71
CA GLU A 74 -17.49 4.45 -2.57
C GLU A 74 -16.02 4.76 -2.29
N LEU A 75 -15.19 4.87 -3.34
CA LEU A 75 -13.78 5.24 -3.22
C LEU A 75 -13.63 6.68 -2.69
N GLY A 76 -14.45 7.62 -3.16
CA GLY A 76 -14.45 9.01 -2.70
C GLY A 76 -14.93 9.19 -1.25
N MET A 77 -15.67 8.23 -0.70
CA MET A 77 -16.08 8.21 0.71
C MET A 77 -15.04 7.56 1.63
N ARG A 78 -13.98 6.95 1.09
CA ARG A 78 -12.93 6.37 1.92
C ARG A 78 -12.24 7.48 2.70
N VAL A 79 -12.35 7.40 4.01
CA VAL A 79 -11.57 8.24 4.93
C VAL A 79 -10.18 7.65 4.99
N PHE A 80 -9.16 8.51 4.79
CA PHE A 80 -7.78 8.12 5.06
C PHE A 80 -7.69 7.73 6.53
N ASN A 81 -7.55 6.43 6.78
CA ASN A 81 -7.45 5.92 8.13
C ASN A 81 -5.96 5.75 8.40
N ASP A 82 -5.38 6.75 9.07
CA ASP A 82 -3.98 6.75 9.48
C ASP A 82 -3.77 5.79 10.67
N ALA A 83 -4.11 4.52 10.49
CA ALA A 83 -3.93 3.50 11.51
C ALA A 83 -2.43 3.29 11.81
N THR A 84 -1.56 3.58 10.84
CA THR A 84 -0.10 3.57 11.00
C THR A 84 0.45 4.84 11.66
N GLY A 85 -0.27 5.96 11.68
CA GLY A 85 0.13 7.23 12.33
C GLY A 85 0.27 7.18 13.84
N THR A 86 -0.39 6.23 14.52
CA THR A 86 -0.20 6.01 15.97
C THR A 86 1.06 5.21 16.33
N ILE A 87 1.73 4.62 15.34
CA ILE A 87 2.92 3.76 15.51
C ILE A 87 4.04 4.03 14.50
N ASN A 88 3.93 5.08 13.66
CA ASN A 88 4.98 5.45 12.72
C ASN A 88 6.24 5.86 13.52
N PRO A 89 7.31 5.03 13.52
CA PRO A 89 8.49 5.30 14.34
C PRO A 89 9.33 6.46 13.79
N ILE A 90 8.97 6.98 12.61
CA ILE A 90 9.68 7.98 11.81
C ILE A 90 8.96 9.33 11.87
N ALA A 91 7.65 9.32 12.18
CA ALA A 91 6.92 10.52 12.59
C ALA A 91 7.40 10.88 14.00
N GLY A 92 8.53 11.59 14.06
CA GLY A 92 9.15 12.02 15.32
C GLY A 92 8.10 12.56 16.28
N GLY A 93 8.17 12.13 17.53
CA GLY A 93 7.27 12.59 18.59
C GLY A 93 7.11 14.11 18.56
N ALA A 94 5.93 14.55 18.18
CA ALA A 94 5.47 15.92 18.32
C ALA A 94 4.03 15.85 18.85
N ALA A 95 3.94 15.51 20.14
CA ALA A 95 2.94 16.10 21.03
C ALA A 95 3.57 17.35 21.66
#